data_AF-A0A955HAP5-F1
#
_entry.id   AF-A0A955HAP5-F1
#
_cell.length_a   1.000
_cell.length_b   1.000
_cell.length_c   1.000
_cell.angle_alpha   90.00
_cell.angle_beta   90.00
_cell.angle_gamma   90.00
#
_symmetry.space_group_name_H-M   'P 1'
#
loop_
_entity.id
_entity.type
_entity.pdbx_description
1 polymer ?
#
loop_
_entity_poly.entity_id
_entity_poly.type
_entity_poly.pdbx_seq_one_letter_code
_entity_poly.pdbx_strand_id
1 'polypeptide(L)'
;MPSTPTTYEELVLFFVDLINVIIPTIFGCLFVYFVWKMIDAWVLHAGDEKSREEGKRYAVTAVIVFVVMVSAWGIVAMIKQSIFG
;
A
#
# COMPACT_ATOMS: atom_id res chain seq x y z
N MET A 1 -9.51 -20.24 13.92
CA MET A 1 -10.81 -19.54 13.94
C MET A 1 -11.86 -20.49 13.39
N PRO A 2 -13.04 -20.63 14.00
CA PRO A 2 -14.13 -21.43 13.42
C PRO A 2 -14.46 -20.91 12.01
N SER A 3 -14.64 -21.82 11.04
CA SER A 3 -14.86 -21.49 9.62
C SER A 3 -16.28 -20.95 9.33
N THR A 4 -17.11 -20.82 10.35
CA THR A 4 -18.48 -20.33 10.25
C THR A 4 -18.80 -19.51 11.50
N PRO A 5 -18.97 -18.19 11.37
CA PRO A 5 -19.34 -17.33 12.48
C PRO A 5 -20.72 -17.74 13.02
N THR A 6 -20.81 -17.96 14.32
CA THR A 6 -22.06 -18.36 15.01
C THR A 6 -22.67 -17.22 15.82
N THR A 7 -21.94 -16.12 15.99
CA THR A 7 -22.36 -14.92 16.74
C THR A 7 -22.11 -13.63 15.95
N TYR A 8 -22.79 -12.53 16.32
CA TYR A 8 -22.56 -11.22 15.71
C TYR A 8 -21.13 -10.73 15.92
N GLU A 9 -20.53 -11.05 17.06
CA GLU A 9 -19.16 -10.68 17.42
C GLU A 9 -18.16 -11.37 16.49
N GLU A 10 -18.34 -12.68 16.24
CA GLU A 10 -17.51 -13.45 15.31
C GLU A 10 -17.62 -12.94 13.86
N LEU A 11 -18.81 -12.50 13.44
CA LEU A 11 -18.99 -11.88 12.12
C LEU A 11 -18.17 -10.58 11.99
N VAL A 12 -18.25 -9.70 12.99
CA VAL A 12 -17.51 -8.43 12.99
C VAL A 12 -16.00 -8.68 13.01
N LEU A 13 -15.52 -9.58 13.87
CA LEU A 13 -14.11 -9.93 13.95
C LEU A 13 -13.59 -10.53 12.65
N PHE A 14 -14.37 -11.38 11.97
CA PHE A 14 -14.01 -11.92 10.66
C PHE A 14 -13.75 -10.82 9.62
N PHE A 15 -14.61 -9.81 9.54
CA PHE A 15 -14.40 -8.69 8.61
C PHE A 15 -13.22 -7.80 9.02
N VAL A 16 -13.03 -7.56 10.32
CA VAL A 16 -11.89 -6.79 10.83
C VAL A 16 -10.57 -7.48 10.51
N ASP A 17 -10.47 -8.79 10.72
CA ASP A 17 -9.28 -9.58 10.40
C ASP A 17 -9.02 -9.61 8.88
N LEU A 18 -10.09 -9.72 8.07
CA LEU A 18 -9.98 -9.65 6.62
C LEU A 18 -9.41 -8.30 6.17
N ILE A 19 -9.91 -7.19 6.71
CA ILE A 19 -9.41 -5.84 6.39
C ILE A 19 -7.95 -5.69 6.84
N ASN A 20 -7.62 -6.18 8.04
CA ASN A 20 -6.25 -6.16 8.57
C ASN A 20 -5.24 -6.92 7.69
N VAL A 21 -5.68 -7.94 6.95
CA VAL A 21 -4.83 -8.66 5.98
C VAL A 21 -4.80 -7.98 4.61
N ILE A 22 -5.94 -7.45 4.14
CA ILE A 22 -6.04 -6.83 2.81
C ILE A 22 -5.16 -5.58 2.72
N ILE A 23 -5.15 -4.72 3.75
CA ILE A 23 -4.37 -3.48 3.75
C ILE A 23 -2.86 -3.73 3.50
N PRO A 24 -2.16 -4.56 4.31
CA PRO A 24 -0.75 -4.85 4.08
C PRO A 24 -0.50 -5.62 2.78
N THR A 25 -1.46 -6.45 2.33
CA THR A 25 -1.35 -7.16 1.04
C THR A 25 -1.33 -6.20 -0.13
N ILE A 26 -2.24 -5.21 -0.17
CA ILE A 26 -2.27 -4.16 -1.21
C ILE A 26 -0.97 -3.36 -1.21
N PHE A 27 -0.45 -3.03 -0.02
CA PHE A 27 0.84 -2.38 0.13
C PHE A 27 1.99 -3.21 -0.48
N GLY A 28 2.03 -4.51 -0.19
CA GLY A 28 3.02 -5.42 -0.76
C GLY A 28 2.95 -5.45 -2.30
N CYS A 29 1.75 -5.54 -2.87
CA CYS A 29 1.54 -5.50 -4.32
C CYS A 29 2.02 -4.18 -4.94
N LEU A 30 1.70 -3.04 -4.33
CA LEU A 30 2.14 -1.73 -4.81
C LEU A 30 3.66 -1.55 -4.70
N PHE A 31 4.28 -2.07 -3.63
CA PHE A 31 5.72 -2.05 -3.48
C PHE A 31 6.41 -2.84 -4.61
N VAL A 32 5.92 -4.05 -4.91
CA VAL A 32 6.43 -4.86 -6.04
C VAL A 32 6.26 -4.13 -7.37
N TYR A 33 5.09 -3.49 -7.59
CA TYR A 33 4.86 -2.67 -8.78
C TYR A 33 5.86 -1.52 -8.90
N PHE A 34 6.19 -0.83 -7.79
CA PHE A 34 7.19 0.22 -7.78
C PHE A 34 8.59 -0.29 -8.12
N VAL A 35 9.00 -1.42 -7.53
CA VAL A 35 10.30 -2.03 -7.82
C VAL A 35 10.39 -2.40 -9.31
N TRP A 36 9.34 -3.01 -9.87
CA TRP A 36 9.30 -3.34 -11.28
C TRP A 36 9.42 -2.09 -12.17
N LYS A 37 8.68 -1.03 -11.85
CA LYS A 37 8.73 0.23 -12.61
C LYS A 37 10.08 0.93 -12.54
N MET A 38 10.77 0.83 -11.40
CA MET A 38 12.12 1.36 -11.26
C MET A 38 13.10 0.61 -12.17
N ILE A 39 13.02 -0.73 -12.21
CA ILE A 39 13.85 -1.57 -13.08
C ILE A 39 13.55 -1.28 -14.56
N ASP A 40 12.28 -1.20 -14.94
CA ASP A 40 11.86 -0.90 -16.32
C ASP A 40 12.38 0.47 -16.80
N ALA A 41 12.30 1.49 -15.94
CA ALA A 41 12.74 2.84 -16.26
C ALA A 41 14.28 2.99 -16.30
N TRP A 42 15.02 2.29 -15.43
CA TRP A 42 16.47 2.47 -15.29
C TRP A 42 17.31 1.43 -16.03
N VAL A 43 16.80 0.22 -16.23
CA VAL A 43 17.55 -0.90 -16.81
C VAL A 43 17.15 -1.15 -18.26
N LEU A 44 15.85 -1.20 -18.58
CA LEU A 44 15.40 -1.47 -19.95
C LEU A 44 15.56 -0.27 -20.90
N HIS A 45 15.35 0.94 -20.39
CA HIS A 45 15.29 2.15 -21.23
C HIS A 45 16.42 3.15 -20.96
N ALA A 46 17.57 2.68 -20.47
CA ALA A 46 18.69 3.52 -20.05
C ALA A 46 19.29 4.42 -21.16
N GLY A 47 19.11 4.06 -22.43
CA GLY A 47 19.73 4.71 -23.59
C GLY A 47 18.89 5.78 -24.28
N ASP A 48 17.62 5.98 -23.90
CA ASP A 48 16.71 6.90 -24.58
C ASP A 48 16.36 8.10 -23.67
N GLU A 49 16.58 9.32 -24.18
CA GLU A 49 16.44 10.55 -23.40
C GLU A 49 14.98 10.82 -23.00
N LYS A 50 14.03 10.37 -23.82
CA LYS A 50 12.59 10.38 -23.52
C LYS A 50 12.24 9.47 -22.34
N SER A 51 12.83 8.28 -22.30
CA SER A 51 12.56 7.31 -21.24
C SER A 51 13.13 7.74 -19.89
N ARG A 52 14.19 8.55 -19.88
CA ARG A 52 14.68 9.19 -18.64
C ARG A 52 13.70 10.22 -18.10
N GLU A 53 13.04 10.99 -18.95
CA GLU A 53 12.03 11.97 -18.51
C GLU A 53 10.80 11.27 -17.93
N GLU A 54 10.32 10.22 -18.60
CA GLU A 54 9.24 9.38 -18.08
C GLU A 54 9.64 8.67 -16.78
N GLY A 55 10.85 8.12 -16.69
CA GLY A 55 11.37 7.48 -15.49
C GLY A 55 11.43 8.42 -14.28
N LYS A 56 11.83 9.69 -14.48
CA LYS A 56 11.78 10.72 -13.44
C LYS A 56 10.35 10.99 -12.98
N ARG A 57 9.40 11.10 -13.91
CA ARG A 57 7.99 11.30 -13.59
C ARG A 57 7.43 10.13 -12.77
N TYR A 58 7.74 8.89 -13.16
CA TYR A 58 7.36 7.69 -12.41
C TYR A 58 7.97 7.66 -11.00
N ALA A 59 9.24 8.02 -10.84
CA ALA A 59 9.88 8.09 -9.53
C ALA A 59 9.17 9.09 -8.60
N VAL A 60 8.81 10.27 -9.11
CA VAL A 60 8.06 11.28 -8.35
C VAL A 60 6.66 10.77 -7.99
N THR A 61 5.94 10.16 -8.93
CA THR A 61 4.64 9.55 -8.66
C THR A 61 4.74 8.44 -7.60
N ALA A 62 5.81 7.65 -7.63
CA ALA A 62 6.04 6.60 -6.64
C ALA A 62 6.21 7.16 -5.22
N VAL A 63 7.03 8.21 -5.08
CA VAL A 63 7.21 8.88 -3.80
C VAL A 63 5.90 9.49 -3.29
N ILE A 64 5.12 10.13 -4.16
CA ILE A 64 3.82 10.70 -3.78
C ILE A 64 2.87 9.63 -3.25
N VAL A 65 2.72 8.51 -3.98
CA VAL A 65 1.86 7.41 -3.56
C VAL A 65 2.35 6.83 -2.23
N PHE A 66 3.66 6.65 -2.05
CA PHE A 66 4.23 6.15 -0.81
C PHE A 66 3.93 7.07 0.38
N VAL A 67 4.11 8.39 0.21
CA VAL A 67 3.82 9.39 1.25
C VAL A 67 2.34 9.39 1.62
N VAL A 68 1.43 9.36 0.65
CA VAL A 68 -0.02 9.31 0.89
C VAL A 68 -0.41 8.02 1.62
N MET A 69 0.21 6.90 1.26
CA MET A 69 -0.13 5.62 1.88
C MET A 69 0.35 5.54 3.33
N VAL A 70 1.57 6.00 3.61
CA VAL A 70 2.12 6.07 4.97
C VAL A 70 1.35 7.09 5.83
N SER A 71 0.97 8.23 5.25
CA SER A 71 0.20 9.25 5.97
C SER A 71 -1.18 8.74 6.36
N ALA A 72 -1.86 7.98 5.51
CA ALA A 72 -3.14 7.35 5.84
C ALA A 72 -3.02 6.43 7.07
N TRP A 73 -2.00 5.57 7.12
CA TRP A 73 -1.79 4.70 8.29
C TRP A 73 -1.42 5.49 9.55
N GLY A 74 -0.57 6.51 9.42
CA GLY A 74 -0.19 7.40 10.53
C GLY A 74 -1.37 8.17 11.10
N ILE A 75 -2.25 8.71 10.25
CA ILE A 75 -3.47 9.42 10.66
C ILE A 75 -4.43 8.44 11.36
N VAL A 76 -4.64 7.25 10.80
CA VAL A 76 -5.50 6.22 11.42
C VAL A 76 -4.93 5.77 12.77
N ALA A 77 -3.62 5.62 12.91
CA ALA A 77 -2.97 5.30 14.18
C ALA A 77 -3.13 6.43 15.21
N MET A 78 -2.93 7.68 14.80
CA MET A 78 -3.15 8.85 15.66
C MET A 78 -4.59 8.94 16.14
N ILE A 79 -5.57 8.83 15.23
CA ILE A 79 -6.99 8.89 15.59
C ILE A 79 -7.34 7.74 16.55
N LYS A 80 -6.85 6.53 16.30
CA LYS A 80 -7.06 5.40 17.21
C LYS A 80 -6.52 5.69 18.61
N GLN A 81 -5.30 6.22 18.70
CA GLN A 81 -4.69 6.58 19.98
C GLN A 81 -5.40 7.75 20.66
N SER A 82 -5.93 8.72 19.92
CA SER A 82 -6.66 9.86 20.50
C SER A 82 -8.08 9.53 20.94
N ILE A 83 -8.76 8.59 20.28
CA ILE A 83 -10.17 8.24 20.56
C ILE A 83 -10.29 7.02 21.48
N PHE A 84 -9.38 6.05 21.39
CA PHE A 84 -9.39 4.82 22.19
C PHE A 84 -8.21 4.72 23.17
N GLY A 85 -7.43 5.78 23.32
CA GLY A 85 -6.37 5.90 24.33
C GLY A 85 -6.89 6.39 25.67
#